data_AF-A0A9P6E120-F1
#
_entry.id   AF-A0A9P6E120-F1
#
_cell.length_a   1.000
_cell.length_b   1.000
_cell.length_c   1.000
_cell.angle_alpha   90.00
_cell.angle_beta   90.00
_cell.angle_gamma   90.00
#
_symmetry.space_group_name_H-M   'P 1'
#
loop_
_entity.id
_entity.type
_entity.pdbx_description
1 polymer ?
#
loop_
_entity_poly.entity_id
_entity_poly.type
_entity_poly.pdbx_seq_one_letter_code
_entity_poly.pdbx_strand_id
1 'polypeptide(L)'
;AFFGMMRFGEISSRSRSSFDKSKHLTRKDALLGFDMNGSRYVRLDLPCAKTARPGEIQFIYLTNQGSLCPIDALNNLASVVPARAGDPLFSWRDHHGDIRPMVHSTALRYINNILQEGDFGTSFGHSFRIGGASFFLARGVSPEIVRIAGRWKSLAYELYIRAFEQVASLHLSIRQPSVVGVAAVPAAVV
;
A
#
# COMPACT_ATOMS: atom_id res chain seq x y z
N ALA A 1 0.00 -5.00 2.00
CA ALA A 1 0.69 -4.35 3.13
C ALA A 1 1.50 -3.14 2.71
N PHE A 2 2.55 -3.31 1.88
CA PHE A 2 3.50 -2.26 1.50
C PHE A 2 2.84 -1.03 0.85
N PHE A 3 2.24 -1.17 -0.33
CA PHE A 3 1.64 -0.04 -1.07
C PHE A 3 0.44 0.60 -0.39
N GLY A 4 -0.27 -0.12 0.47
CA GLY A 4 -1.36 0.44 1.27
C GLY A 4 -0.94 1.00 2.63
N MET A 5 0.37 0.97 2.95
CA MET A 5 0.93 1.32 4.26
C MET A 5 0.13 0.69 5.43
N MET A 6 -0.31 -0.55 5.22
CA MET A 6 -1.18 -1.26 6.15
C MET A 6 -0.37 -1.83 7.29
N ARG A 7 -0.95 -1.90 8.48
CA ARG A 7 -0.39 -2.75 9.54
C ARG A 7 -0.55 -4.20 9.09
N PHE A 8 0.45 -5.04 9.34
CA PHE A 8 0.37 -6.43 8.90
C PHE A 8 -0.81 -7.20 9.53
N GLY A 9 -1.22 -6.83 10.75
CA GLY A 9 -2.43 -7.38 11.37
C GLY A 9 -3.76 -6.92 10.74
N GLU A 10 -3.77 -5.95 9.83
CA GLU A 10 -4.96 -5.57 9.06
C GLU A 10 -5.15 -6.49 7.83
N ILE A 11 -4.08 -7.15 7.38
CA ILE A 11 -4.12 -8.10 6.24
C ILE A 11 -4.18 -9.56 6.66
N SER A 12 -3.97 -9.86 7.94
CA SER A 12 -3.76 -11.22 8.42
C SER A 12 -4.52 -11.51 9.72
N SER A 13 -4.83 -12.78 9.95
CA SER A 13 -5.41 -13.27 11.19
C SER A 13 -4.33 -13.91 12.09
N ARG A 14 -4.61 -14.03 13.40
CA ARG A 14 -3.68 -14.70 14.34
C ARG A 14 -3.59 -16.20 14.07
N SER A 15 -4.71 -16.81 13.72
CA SER A 15 -4.82 -18.21 13.32
C SER A 15 -5.92 -18.37 12.26
N ARG A 16 -6.09 -19.58 11.72
CA ARG A 16 -7.19 -19.87 10.79
C ARG A 16 -8.56 -19.68 11.45
N SER A 17 -8.71 -20.15 12.69
CA SER A 17 -9.95 -20.06 13.47
C SER A 17 -10.23 -18.67 14.03
N SER A 18 -9.23 -17.78 14.06
CA SER A 18 -9.42 -16.42 14.58
C SER A 18 -9.98 -15.44 13.54
N PHE A 19 -10.30 -15.90 12.33
CA PHE A 19 -10.92 -15.03 11.33
C PHE A 19 -12.33 -14.66 11.76
N ASP A 20 -12.62 -13.38 11.61
CA ASP A 20 -13.88 -12.76 12.02
C ASP A 20 -14.19 -11.67 11.01
N LYS A 21 -15.27 -11.86 10.24
CA LYS A 21 -15.72 -10.95 9.17
C LYS A 21 -16.11 -9.55 9.69
N SER A 22 -16.33 -9.40 10.99
CA SER A 22 -16.59 -8.09 11.60
C SER A 22 -15.30 -7.31 11.93
N LYS A 23 -14.15 -7.99 11.92
CA LYS A 23 -12.85 -7.42 12.33
C LYS A 23 -11.79 -7.46 11.22
N HIS A 24 -11.93 -8.36 10.26
CA HIS A 24 -10.95 -8.59 9.20
C HIS A 24 -11.56 -8.29 7.83
N LEU A 25 -10.72 -7.84 6.90
CA LEU A 25 -11.12 -7.58 5.52
C LEU A 25 -11.66 -8.84 4.84
N THR A 26 -12.81 -8.68 4.23
CA THR A 26 -13.48 -9.66 3.38
C THR A 26 -13.42 -9.22 1.91
N ARG A 27 -13.80 -10.10 0.98
CA ARG A 27 -13.85 -9.78 -0.45
C ARG A 27 -14.74 -8.59 -0.78
N LYS A 28 -15.88 -8.44 -0.09
CA LYS A 28 -16.80 -7.29 -0.30
C LYS A 28 -16.23 -5.95 0.18
N ASP A 29 -15.20 -5.96 1.03
CA ASP A 29 -14.61 -4.74 1.57
C ASP A 29 -13.57 -4.13 0.60
N ALA A 30 -13.29 -4.80 -0.53
CA ALA A 30 -12.45 -4.28 -1.61
C ALA A 30 -13.32 -3.72 -2.74
N LEU A 31 -13.26 -2.40 -2.94
CA LEU A 31 -14.11 -1.67 -3.87
C LEU A 31 -13.26 -1.01 -4.95
N LEU A 32 -13.58 -1.27 -6.22
CA LEU A 32 -12.97 -0.59 -7.35
C LEU A 32 -13.56 0.81 -7.50
N GLY A 33 -12.72 1.79 -7.77
CA GLY A 33 -13.13 3.16 -8.10
C GLY A 33 -12.21 3.79 -9.14
N PHE A 34 -12.59 4.98 -9.60
CA PHE A 34 -11.82 5.82 -10.51
C PHE A 34 -11.65 7.20 -9.91
N ASP A 35 -10.46 7.76 -10.02
CA ASP A 35 -10.20 9.14 -9.58
C ASP A 35 -10.66 10.17 -10.61
N MET A 36 -10.44 11.46 -10.31
CA MET A 36 -10.82 12.57 -11.19
C MET A 36 -10.11 12.55 -12.56
N ASN A 37 -9.01 11.81 -12.67
CA ASN A 37 -8.24 11.66 -13.91
C ASN A 37 -8.59 10.35 -14.64
N GLY A 38 -9.63 9.63 -14.20
CA GLY A 38 -10.03 8.34 -14.76
C GLY A 38 -9.07 7.20 -14.43
N SER A 39 -8.13 7.39 -13.50
CA SER A 39 -7.22 6.32 -13.07
C SER A 39 -7.89 5.43 -12.03
N ARG A 40 -7.81 4.11 -12.24
CA ARG A 40 -8.38 3.12 -11.33
C ARG A 40 -7.64 3.09 -9.99
N TYR A 41 -8.38 2.90 -8.92
CA TYR A 41 -7.88 2.58 -7.59
C TYR A 41 -8.75 1.51 -6.92
N VAL A 42 -8.22 0.82 -5.92
CA VAL A 42 -9.00 -0.04 -5.03
C VAL A 42 -9.05 0.58 -3.64
N ARG A 43 -10.25 0.80 -3.11
CA ARG A 43 -10.49 1.18 -1.73
C ARG A 43 -10.72 -0.07 -0.90
N LEU A 44 -10.01 -0.18 0.22
CA LEU A 44 -10.28 -1.21 1.24
C LEU A 44 -10.94 -0.54 2.45
N ASP A 45 -12.14 -1.02 2.78
CA ASP A 45 -12.93 -0.52 3.89
C ASP A 45 -12.64 -1.37 5.13
N LEU A 46 -11.80 -0.88 6.04
CA LEU A 46 -11.39 -1.65 7.22
C LEU A 46 -12.55 -1.78 8.22
N PRO A 47 -13.03 -3.01 8.53
CA PRO A 47 -14.17 -3.21 9.42
C PRO A 47 -13.88 -2.81 10.87
N CYS A 48 -12.63 -2.98 11.30
CA CYS A 48 -12.18 -2.56 12.62
C CYS A 48 -10.73 -2.07 12.52
N ALA A 49 -10.51 -0.77 12.75
CA ALA A 49 -9.17 -0.24 12.97
C ALA A 49 -8.92 -0.09 14.47
N LYS A 50 -7.81 -0.65 14.96
CA LYS A 50 -7.38 -0.58 16.38
C LYS A 50 -7.34 0.85 16.98
N THR A 51 -7.41 1.88 16.16
CA THR A 51 -7.30 3.30 16.53
C THR A 51 -8.51 4.15 16.12
N ALA A 52 -9.54 3.53 15.53
CA ALA A 52 -10.79 4.20 15.19
C ALA A 52 -11.73 4.16 16.39
N ARG A 53 -12.53 5.21 16.59
CA ARG A 53 -13.65 5.13 17.54
C ARG A 53 -14.61 4.03 17.06
N PRO A 54 -15.39 3.39 17.96
CA PRO A 54 -16.47 2.52 17.52
C PRO A 54 -17.34 3.23 16.45
N GLY A 55 -17.41 2.67 15.25
CA GLY A 55 -18.17 3.24 14.12
C GLY A 55 -17.37 4.04 13.07
N GLU A 56 -16.10 4.38 13.31
CA GLU A 56 -15.26 5.04 12.29
C GLU A 56 -14.60 4.01 11.35
N ILE A 57 -15.07 3.93 10.10
CA ILE A 57 -14.41 3.12 9.06
C ILE A 57 -13.11 3.81 8.64
N GLN A 58 -12.02 3.04 8.58
CA GLN A 58 -10.78 3.52 7.99
C GLN A 58 -10.64 3.01 6.56
N PHE A 59 -10.21 3.88 5.67
CA PHE A 59 -10.01 3.56 4.26
C PHE A 59 -8.53 3.39 3.95
N ILE A 60 -8.22 2.43 3.08
CA ILE A 60 -6.92 2.31 2.43
C ILE A 60 -7.15 2.43 0.93
N TYR A 61 -6.29 3.17 0.26
CA TYR A 61 -6.35 3.33 -1.19
C TYR A 61 -5.12 2.66 -1.80
N LEU A 62 -5.37 1.76 -2.75
CA LEU A 62 -4.35 1.10 -3.55
C LEU A 62 -4.44 1.65 -4.97
N THR A 63 -3.37 2.29 -5.43
CA THR A 63 -3.28 2.90 -6.75
C THR A 63 -2.34 2.12 -7.65
N ASN A 64 -2.34 2.43 -8.94
CA ASN A 64 -1.42 1.84 -9.90
C ASN A 64 0.04 2.13 -9.53
N GLN A 65 0.89 1.10 -9.52
CA GLN A 65 2.33 1.19 -9.23
C GLN A 65 3.19 0.59 -10.35
N GLY A 66 2.70 0.58 -11.60
CA GLY A 66 3.41 0.06 -12.76
C GLY A 66 3.51 -1.47 -12.72
N SER A 67 4.70 -2.03 -12.91
CA SER A 67 4.92 -3.48 -12.97
C SER A 67 4.61 -4.21 -11.65
N LEU A 68 4.65 -3.51 -10.51
CA LEU A 68 4.32 -4.05 -9.19
C LEU A 68 2.94 -3.57 -8.71
N CYS A 69 1.97 -3.50 -9.61
CA CYS A 69 0.65 -2.93 -9.33
C CYS A 69 -0.15 -3.75 -8.28
N PRO A 70 -0.53 -3.16 -7.13
CA PRO A 70 -1.33 -3.85 -6.12
C PRO A 70 -2.75 -4.17 -6.60
N ILE A 71 -3.29 -3.41 -7.57
CA ILE A 71 -4.62 -3.67 -8.14
C ILE A 71 -4.58 -4.95 -8.97
N ASP A 72 -3.53 -5.14 -9.78
CA ASP A 72 -3.37 -6.35 -10.58
C ASP A 72 -3.10 -7.58 -9.71
N ALA A 73 -2.35 -7.41 -8.62
CA ALA A 73 -2.16 -8.45 -7.62
C ALA A 73 -3.50 -8.86 -6.95
N LEU A 74 -4.39 -7.92 -6.64
CA LEU A 74 -5.72 -8.21 -6.11
C LEU A 74 -6.62 -8.91 -7.14
N ASN A 75 -6.56 -8.50 -8.40
CA ASN A 75 -7.29 -9.15 -9.49
C ASN A 75 -6.83 -10.59 -9.69
N ASN A 76 -5.52 -10.83 -9.72
CA ASN A 76 -4.96 -12.18 -9.78
C ASN A 76 -5.38 -13.01 -8.56
N LEU A 77 -5.37 -12.43 -7.37
CA LEU A 77 -5.85 -13.11 -6.17
C LEU A 77 -7.35 -13.48 -6.26
N ALA A 78 -8.17 -12.66 -6.91
CA ALA A 78 -9.58 -12.97 -7.15
C ALA A 78 -9.78 -14.05 -8.22
N SER A 79 -8.90 -14.13 -9.22
CA SER A 79 -8.99 -15.15 -10.28
C SER A 79 -8.54 -16.54 -9.82
N VAL A 80 -7.54 -16.62 -8.94
CA VAL A 80 -6.96 -17.91 -8.51
C VAL A 80 -7.58 -18.47 -7.22
N VAL A 81 -8.22 -17.64 -6.41
CA VAL A 81 -8.86 -18.07 -5.15
C VAL A 81 -10.37 -17.86 -5.26
N PRO A 82 -11.20 -18.93 -5.33
CA PRO A 82 -12.65 -18.84 -5.51
C PRO A 82 -13.37 -18.47 -4.20
N ALA A 83 -12.98 -17.35 -3.59
CA ALA A 83 -13.54 -16.82 -2.35
C ALA A 83 -14.83 -16.04 -2.61
N ARG A 84 -15.84 -16.22 -1.76
CA ARG A 84 -17.10 -15.49 -1.77
C ARG A 84 -16.98 -14.12 -1.11
N ALA A 85 -18.00 -13.29 -1.26
CA ALA A 85 -18.05 -11.93 -0.72
C ALA A 85 -17.67 -11.82 0.77
N GLY A 86 -18.13 -12.76 1.61
CA GLY A 86 -17.86 -12.77 3.05
C GLY A 86 -16.58 -13.50 3.48
N ASP A 87 -15.87 -14.12 2.54
CA ASP A 87 -14.61 -14.82 2.81
C ASP A 87 -13.45 -13.82 2.95
N PRO A 88 -12.33 -14.21 3.59
CA PRO A 88 -11.20 -13.31 3.79
C PRO A 88 -10.65 -12.76 2.47
N LEU A 89 -10.36 -11.46 2.42
CA LEU A 89 -9.79 -10.81 1.23
C LEU A 89 -8.43 -11.41 0.88
N PHE A 90 -7.51 -11.41 1.85
CA PHE A 90 -6.19 -12.02 1.73
C PHE A 90 -6.29 -13.48 2.16
N SER A 91 -6.50 -14.35 1.18
CA SER A 91 -6.77 -15.76 1.38
C SER A 91 -6.02 -16.64 0.39
N TRP A 92 -6.03 -17.93 0.66
CA TRP A 92 -5.54 -18.97 -0.22
C TRP A 92 -6.48 -20.18 -0.13
N ARG A 93 -6.43 -21.06 -1.13
CA ARG A 93 -7.19 -22.31 -1.13
C ARG A 93 -6.29 -23.45 -0.69
N ASP A 94 -6.69 -24.19 0.34
CA ASP A 94 -5.91 -25.35 0.79
C ASP A 94 -6.18 -26.61 -0.05
N HIS A 95 -5.45 -27.69 0.24
CA HIS A 95 -5.56 -28.95 -0.49
C HIS A 95 -6.94 -29.63 -0.36
N HIS A 96 -7.72 -29.28 0.67
CA HIS A 96 -9.10 -29.75 0.84
C HIS A 96 -10.10 -28.87 0.09
N GLY A 97 -9.62 -27.77 -0.51
CA GLY A 97 -10.43 -26.82 -1.24
C GLY A 97 -11.00 -25.70 -0.38
N ASP A 98 -10.65 -25.64 0.91
CA ASP A 98 -11.16 -24.63 1.82
C ASP A 98 -10.45 -23.29 1.62
N ILE A 99 -11.22 -22.21 1.71
CA ILE A 99 -10.68 -20.85 1.71
C ILE A 99 -10.13 -20.54 3.10
N ARG A 100 -8.83 -20.29 3.19
CA ARG A 100 -8.12 -20.01 4.43
C ARG A 100 -7.67 -18.56 4.48
N PRO A 101 -7.83 -17.87 5.63
CA PRO A 101 -7.25 -16.55 5.81
C PRO A 101 -5.72 -16.64 5.81
N MET A 102 -5.07 -15.54 5.43
CA MET A 102 -3.65 -15.38 5.62
C MET A 102 -3.31 -15.30 7.13
N VAL A 103 -2.54 -16.27 7.63
CA VAL A 103 -2.10 -16.28 9.02
C VAL A 103 -0.81 -15.46 9.17
N HIS A 104 -0.79 -14.56 10.16
CA HIS A 104 0.27 -13.57 10.35
C HIS A 104 1.68 -14.18 10.42
N SER A 105 1.88 -15.18 11.29
CA SER A 105 3.18 -15.82 11.50
C SER A 105 3.64 -16.59 10.26
N THR A 106 2.73 -17.34 9.64
CA THR A 106 3.03 -18.11 8.42
C THR A 106 3.41 -17.21 7.26
N ALA A 107 2.67 -16.11 7.04
CA ALA A 107 2.94 -15.17 5.97
C ALA A 107 4.29 -14.46 6.17
N LEU A 108 4.58 -13.96 7.38
CA LEU A 108 5.88 -13.34 7.65
C LEU A 108 7.04 -14.33 7.51
N ARG A 109 6.87 -15.58 7.97
CA ARG A 109 7.90 -16.61 7.78
C ARG A 109 8.16 -16.85 6.30
N TYR A 110 7.11 -17.01 5.50
CA TYR A 110 7.25 -17.23 4.06
C TYR A 110 7.96 -16.05 3.37
N ILE A 111 7.58 -14.81 3.69
CA ILE A 111 8.23 -13.62 3.15
C ILE A 111 9.70 -13.55 3.57
N ASN A 112 10.00 -13.80 4.85
CA ASN A 112 11.36 -13.72 5.37
C ASN A 112 12.27 -14.80 4.79
N ASN A 113 11.76 -16.00 4.51
CA ASN A 113 12.54 -17.02 3.80
C ASN A 113 12.99 -16.50 2.43
N ILE A 114 12.08 -15.92 1.64
CA ILE A 114 12.41 -15.34 0.32
C ILE A 114 13.41 -14.19 0.44
N LEU A 115 13.22 -13.30 1.43
CA LEU A 115 14.13 -12.17 1.63
C LEU A 115 15.53 -12.62 2.06
N GLN A 116 15.63 -13.67 2.88
CA GLN A 116 16.90 -14.23 3.32
C GLN A 116 17.62 -14.96 2.19
N GLU A 117 16.90 -15.69 1.34
CA GLU A 117 17.46 -16.31 0.13
C GLU A 117 18.02 -15.26 -0.86
N GLY A 118 17.48 -14.04 -0.83
CA GLY A 118 17.96 -12.92 -1.65
C GLY A 118 18.87 -11.93 -0.93
N ASP A 119 19.40 -12.25 0.27
CA ASP A 119 20.27 -11.37 1.07
C ASP A 119 19.68 -9.99 1.43
N PHE A 120 18.35 -9.86 1.45
CA PHE A 120 17.65 -8.63 1.81
C PHE A 120 17.36 -8.50 3.33
N GLY A 121 17.78 -9.49 4.12
CA GLY A 121 17.60 -9.53 5.57
C GLY A 121 16.19 -9.93 6.01
N THR A 122 15.77 -9.47 7.19
CA THR A 122 14.51 -9.90 7.83
C THR A 122 13.52 -8.75 7.95
N SER A 123 12.29 -8.99 7.52
CA SER A 123 11.16 -8.06 7.67
C SER A 123 10.28 -8.41 8.87
N PHE A 124 9.75 -7.36 9.50
CA PHE A 124 8.75 -7.45 10.56
C PHE A 124 7.42 -6.89 10.07
N GLY A 125 6.33 -7.15 10.79
CA GLY A 125 5.01 -6.67 10.39
C GLY A 125 4.92 -5.14 10.23
N HIS A 126 5.71 -4.37 10.99
CA HIS A 126 5.77 -2.91 10.84
C HIS A 126 6.66 -2.46 9.67
N SER A 127 7.60 -3.30 9.20
CA SER A 127 8.55 -2.96 8.13
C SER A 127 7.83 -2.58 6.83
N PHE A 128 6.74 -3.26 6.48
CA PHE A 128 5.97 -2.93 5.26
C PHE A 128 5.38 -1.53 5.30
N ARG A 129 4.89 -1.10 6.46
CA ARG A 129 4.27 0.23 6.62
C ARG A 129 5.32 1.33 6.58
N ILE A 130 6.48 1.10 7.21
CA ILE A 130 7.61 2.03 7.17
C ILE A 130 8.18 2.10 5.74
N GLY A 131 8.49 0.95 5.14
CA GLY A 131 9.04 0.87 3.79
C GLY A 131 8.12 1.47 2.74
N GLY A 132 6.80 1.27 2.84
CA GLY A 132 5.82 1.90 1.95
C GLY A 132 5.84 3.42 2.04
N ALA A 133 5.93 3.99 3.25
CA ALA A 133 6.07 5.44 3.41
C ALA A 133 7.40 5.94 2.84
N SER A 134 8.52 5.29 3.15
CA SER A 134 9.83 5.65 2.59
C SER A 134 9.82 5.62 1.06
N PHE A 135 9.18 4.61 0.46
CA PHE A 135 9.04 4.48 -0.99
C PHE A 135 8.25 5.65 -1.60
N PHE A 136 7.09 6.01 -1.05
CA PHE A 136 6.31 7.13 -1.59
C PHE A 136 6.99 8.49 -1.38
N LEU A 137 7.64 8.70 -0.25
CA LEU A 137 8.43 9.91 0.02
C LEU A 137 9.59 10.05 -0.97
N ALA A 138 10.33 8.96 -1.24
CA ALA A 138 11.42 8.96 -2.22
C ALA A 138 10.92 9.27 -3.65
N ARG A 139 9.65 8.98 -3.96
CA ARG A 139 8.99 9.35 -5.22
C ARG A 139 8.43 10.79 -5.24
N GLY A 140 8.67 11.58 -4.19
CA GLY A 140 8.21 12.96 -4.10
C GLY A 140 6.74 13.13 -3.74
N VAL A 141 6.07 12.09 -3.23
CA VAL A 141 4.74 12.25 -2.65
C VAL A 141 4.87 13.11 -1.39
N SER A 142 4.01 14.12 -1.23
CA SER A 142 4.14 15.04 -0.11
C SER A 142 4.02 14.30 1.23
N PRO A 143 4.78 14.71 2.27
CA PRO A 143 4.73 14.05 3.57
C PRO A 143 3.34 14.05 4.19
N GLU A 144 2.53 15.09 3.93
CA GLU A 144 1.14 15.16 4.38
C GLU A 144 0.27 14.08 3.72
N ILE A 145 0.40 13.86 2.41
CA ILE A 145 -0.35 12.79 1.72
C ILE A 145 0.08 11.41 2.23
N VAL A 146 1.37 11.19 2.44
CA VAL A 146 1.88 9.94 3.06
C VAL A 146 1.34 9.76 4.47
N ARG A 147 1.27 10.83 5.28
CA ARG A 147 0.69 10.82 6.62
C ARG A 147 -0.78 10.41 6.60
N ILE A 148 -1.57 10.99 5.70
CA ILE A 148 -3.00 10.69 5.51
C ILE A 148 -3.20 9.25 5.03
N ALA A 149 -2.51 8.85 3.96
CA ALA A 149 -2.63 7.51 3.39
C ALA A 149 -2.17 6.41 4.35
N GLY A 150 -1.12 6.67 5.13
CA GLY A 150 -0.68 5.80 6.21
C GLY A 150 -1.57 5.85 7.46
N ARG A 151 -2.53 6.77 7.54
CA ARG A 151 -3.44 6.94 8.68
C ARG A 151 -2.69 7.20 10.00
N TRP A 152 -1.67 8.07 9.95
CA TRP A 152 -0.94 8.51 11.14
C TRP A 152 -1.63 9.72 11.79
N LYS A 153 -2.01 9.57 13.06
CA LYS A 153 -2.67 10.63 13.85
C LYS A 153 -1.69 11.68 14.39
N SER A 154 -0.43 11.30 14.63
CA SER A 154 0.63 12.18 15.10
C SER A 154 1.73 12.33 14.06
N LEU A 155 2.62 13.29 14.29
CA LEU A 155 3.87 13.49 13.54
C LEU A 155 4.86 12.31 13.69
N ALA A 156 4.46 11.17 14.25
CA ALA A 156 5.29 9.97 14.33
C ALA A 156 5.83 9.51 12.96
N TYR A 157 5.22 9.94 11.84
CA TYR A 157 5.76 9.69 10.51
C TYR A 157 7.09 10.43 10.24
N GLU A 158 7.35 11.55 10.92
CA GLU A 158 8.59 12.32 10.79
C GLU A 158 9.80 11.54 11.31
N LEU A 159 9.61 10.72 12.35
CA LEU A 159 10.63 9.78 12.83
C LEU A 159 10.91 8.64 11.83
N TYR A 160 10.01 8.38 10.89
CA TYR A 160 10.17 7.36 9.84
C TYR A 160 10.79 7.92 8.57
N ILE A 161 11.19 9.20 8.56
CA ILE A 161 12.04 9.81 7.52
C ILE A 161 13.48 9.27 7.68
N ARG A 162 13.66 7.95 7.52
CA ARG A 162 14.98 7.34 7.34
C ARG A 162 15.55 7.59 5.93
N ALA A 163 14.73 8.12 5.02
CA ALA A 163 15.17 8.58 3.71
C ALA A 163 15.37 10.11 3.68
N PHE A 164 15.77 10.73 4.80
CA PHE A 164 16.00 12.18 4.83
C PHE A 164 16.97 12.59 3.74
N GLU A 165 18.02 11.81 3.47
CA GLU A 165 19.01 12.13 2.44
C GLU A 165 18.42 12.16 1.02
N GLN A 166 17.65 11.14 0.60
CA GLN A 166 17.06 11.09 -0.74
C GLN A 166 15.91 12.10 -0.90
N VAL A 167 15.09 12.25 0.14
CA VAL A 167 13.97 13.20 0.15
C VAL A 167 14.48 14.63 0.18
N ALA A 168 15.51 14.93 0.99
CA ALA A 168 16.16 16.22 1.04
C ALA A 168 16.89 16.49 -0.28
N SER A 169 17.63 15.53 -0.84
CA SER A 169 18.27 15.70 -2.15
C SER A 169 17.24 16.07 -3.23
N LEU A 170 16.10 15.37 -3.30
CA LEU A 170 15.05 15.67 -4.27
C LEU A 170 14.42 17.06 -4.07
N HIS A 171 14.15 17.46 -2.83
CA HIS A 171 13.43 18.71 -2.53
C HIS A 171 14.34 19.95 -2.41
N LEU A 172 15.62 19.76 -2.06
CA LEU A 172 16.63 20.81 -1.96
C LEU A 172 17.42 20.97 -3.27
N SER A 173 17.32 20.01 -4.20
CA SER A 173 17.85 20.22 -5.55
C SER A 173 17.07 21.37 -6.21
N ILE A 174 17.79 22.40 -6.66
CA ILE A 174 17.23 23.44 -7.50
C ILE A 174 16.81 22.74 -8.79
N ARG A 175 15.50 22.52 -8.99
CA ARG A 175 14.98 22.19 -10.31
C ARG A 175 15.25 23.40 -11.19
N GLN A 176 16.32 23.35 -11.99
CA GLN A 176 16.44 24.29 -13.09
C GLN A 176 15.18 24.14 -13.95
N PRO A 177 14.44 25.21 -14.24
CA PRO A 177 13.38 25.13 -15.21
C PRO A 177 14.02 24.65 -16.51
N SER A 178 13.50 23.55 -17.06
CA SER A 178 13.85 23.11 -18.40
C SER A 178 13.57 24.26 -19.34
N VAL A 179 14.63 24.89 -19.83
CA VAL A 179 14.55 25.92 -20.86
C VAL A 179 14.07 25.21 -22.12
N VAL A 180 12.76 25.18 -22.31
CA VAL A 180 12.17 24.85 -23.60
C VAL A 180 12.61 25.98 -24.52
N GLY A 181 13.47 25.65 -25.48
CA GLY A 181 14.02 26.59 -26.44
C GLY A 181 12.89 27.35 -27.14
N VAL A 182 12.74 28.63 -26.79
CA VAL A 182 11.98 29.57 -27.60
C VAL A 182 12.88 29.91 -28.78
N ALA A 183 12.52 29.40 -29.96
CA ALA A 183 13.14 29.78 -31.21
C ALA A 183 13.09 31.31 -31.36
N ALA A 184 14.23 31.91 -31.65
CA ALA A 184 14.34 33.31 -31.99
C ALA A 184 13.49 33.61 -33.22
N VAL A 185 12.55 34.55 -33.10
CA VAL A 185 11.86 35.16 -34.25
C VAL A 185 12.80 36.23 -34.80
N PRO A 186 13.19 36.19 -36.09
CA PRO A 186 14.01 37.23 -36.66
C PRO A 186 13.15 38.49 -36.86
N ALA A 187 13.70 39.63 -36.44
CA ALA A 187 13.15 40.94 -36.74
C ALA A 187 13.18 41.17 -38.26
N ALA A 188 12.01 41.30 -38.88
CA ALA A 188 11.87 41.78 -40.25
C ALA A 188 11.42 43.25 -40.22
N VAL A 189 12.21 44.04 -40.92
CA VAL A 189 12.04 45.44 -41.28
C VAL A 189 10.77 45.64 -42.13
N VAL A 190 9.92 46.60 -41.76
CA VAL A 190 9.31 47.63 -42.64
C VAL A 190 9.06 48.88 -41.80
#